data_AF-A0A8S9PVL3-F1
#
_entry.id   AF-A0A8S9PVL3-F1
#
_cell.length_a   1.000
_cell.length_b   1.000
_cell.length_c   1.000
_cell.angle_alpha   90.00
_cell.angle_beta   90.00
_cell.angle_gamma   90.00
#
_symmetry.space_group_name_H-M   'P 1'
#
loop_
_entity.id
_entity.type
_entity.pdbx_description
1 polymer ?
#
loop_
_entity_poly.entity_id
_entity_poly.type
_entity_poly.pdbx_seq_one_letter_code
_entity_poly.pdbx_strand_id
1 'polypeptide(L)'
;MSTESYEDALERLGELFRKKPSLYNALAKSQDPKFLVFACSDSRVSPAHILNFQPGEAFEIRNIANMVPLFDKTQHSGTGAAMEYPITKLNVENILVIGHSRCGGIEALMSIEDDAAPNKSIFIEDWVKIGTAAKNRIKQEFGDLSFEEQCTLCEKFLVFACSDSRVSPAHVLNFQPGEAFEIRNIANMVPLFDKTQHSGTGAAMEYPITKLNVENILVIGHSRCGGIEALMSIEDDAAPNKSIFIEDWVKIGTAAKNRIKQEFGDLSFEEQCTLCEKEAVNVTLANLLSYPFVRERVEKGKLALRGAHYDFVNGTFELWELDVKTTTAFTFS
;
A
#
# COMPACT_ATOMS: atom_id res chain seq x y z
N MET A 1 -5.25 -16.01 -10.43
CA MET A 1 -5.74 -15.62 -11.77
C MET A 1 -5.01 -16.48 -12.78
N SER A 2 -5.73 -17.12 -13.70
CA SER A 2 -5.13 -17.53 -14.97
C SER A 2 -4.75 -16.25 -15.73
N THR A 3 -3.80 -16.35 -16.66
CA THR A 3 -3.43 -15.26 -17.57
C THR A 3 -4.64 -14.60 -18.27
N GLU A 4 -5.69 -15.38 -18.54
CA GLU A 4 -6.95 -14.89 -19.13
C GLU A 4 -7.63 -13.77 -18.32
N SER A 5 -7.64 -13.82 -16.98
CA SER A 5 -8.39 -12.81 -16.21
C SER A 5 -7.63 -11.49 -16.02
N TYR A 6 -6.35 -11.42 -16.41
CA TYR A 6 -5.56 -10.19 -16.37
C TYR A 6 -5.74 -9.37 -17.65
N GLU A 7 -5.68 -10.02 -18.81
CA GLU A 7 -5.92 -9.38 -20.10
C GLU A 7 -7.32 -8.75 -20.13
N ASP A 8 -8.32 -9.43 -19.56
CA ASP A 8 -9.65 -8.88 -19.34
C ASP A 8 -9.63 -7.60 -18.49
N ALA A 9 -8.78 -7.52 -17.45
CA ALA A 9 -8.68 -6.34 -16.60
C ALA A 9 -8.04 -5.16 -17.37
N LEU A 10 -7.03 -5.43 -18.20
CA LEU A 10 -6.42 -4.43 -19.07
C LEU A 10 -7.38 -3.90 -20.13
N GLU A 11 -8.15 -4.79 -20.76
CA GLU A 11 -9.15 -4.40 -21.75
C GLU A 11 -10.21 -3.49 -21.12
N ARG A 12 -10.70 -3.86 -19.93
CA ARG A 12 -11.65 -3.04 -19.14
C ARG A 12 -11.08 -1.67 -18.77
N LEU A 13 -9.80 -1.61 -18.38
CA LEU A 13 -9.12 -0.35 -18.13
C LEU A 13 -9.10 0.52 -19.39
N GLY A 14 -8.71 -0.04 -20.54
CA GLY A 14 -8.74 0.66 -21.82
C GLY A 14 -10.14 1.11 -22.24
N GLU A 15 -11.19 0.37 -21.88
CA GLU A 15 -12.58 0.83 -22.05
C GLU A 15 -12.96 1.99 -21.13
N LEU A 16 -12.56 1.95 -19.85
CA LEU A 16 -12.83 3.01 -18.86
C LEU A 16 -12.30 4.36 -19.35
N PHE A 17 -11.07 4.39 -19.85
CA PHE A 17 -10.46 5.58 -20.44
C PHE A 17 -11.25 6.11 -21.63
N ARG A 18 -11.63 5.21 -22.56
CA ARG A 18 -12.41 5.57 -23.75
C ARG A 18 -13.82 6.07 -23.42
N LYS A 19 -14.45 5.53 -22.36
CA LYS A 19 -15.80 5.89 -21.92
C LYS A 19 -15.85 7.21 -21.14
N LYS A 20 -14.78 7.59 -20.44
CA LYS A 20 -14.73 8.80 -19.60
C LYS A 20 -13.52 9.72 -19.89
N PRO A 21 -13.28 10.14 -21.15
CA PRO A 21 -12.06 10.87 -21.51
C PRO A 21 -11.97 12.24 -20.82
N SER A 22 -13.09 12.93 -20.59
CA SER A 22 -13.11 14.21 -19.88
C SER A 22 -12.66 14.08 -18.41
N LEU A 23 -13.10 13.02 -17.73
CA LEU A 23 -12.70 12.72 -16.35
C LEU A 23 -11.20 12.48 -16.28
N TYR A 24 -10.68 11.52 -17.05
CA TYR A 24 -9.26 11.17 -17.00
C TYR A 24 -8.35 12.31 -17.48
N ASN A 25 -8.78 13.11 -18.46
CA ASN A 25 -8.06 14.33 -18.86
C ASN A 25 -7.99 15.39 -17.74
N ALA A 26 -8.99 15.45 -16.86
CA ALA A 26 -8.95 16.33 -15.68
C ALA A 26 -8.04 15.75 -14.61
N LEU A 27 -8.17 14.46 -14.30
CA LEU A 27 -7.34 13.75 -13.32
C LEU A 27 -5.84 13.78 -13.68
N ALA A 28 -5.51 13.78 -14.96
CA ALA A 28 -4.14 13.90 -15.43
C ALA A 28 -3.49 15.23 -15.02
N LYS A 29 -4.26 16.31 -14.84
CA LYS A 29 -3.74 17.67 -14.60
C LYS A 29 -3.43 17.95 -13.13
N SER A 30 -4.23 17.44 -12.19
CA SER A 30 -4.07 17.74 -10.76
C SER A 30 -4.70 16.69 -9.86
N GLN A 31 -4.25 16.64 -8.60
CA GLN A 31 -4.92 15.94 -7.50
C GLN A 31 -5.80 16.94 -6.75
N ASP A 32 -7.08 16.62 -6.54
CA ASP A 32 -8.02 17.41 -5.72
C ASP A 32 -8.99 16.49 -4.94
N PRO A 33 -8.50 15.53 -4.13
CA PRO A 33 -9.37 14.70 -3.30
C PRO A 33 -10.05 15.54 -2.22
N LYS A 34 -11.32 15.24 -1.94
CA LYS A 34 -12.10 15.89 -0.87
C LYS A 34 -12.12 15.10 0.42
N PHE A 35 -11.75 13.81 0.34
CA PHE A 35 -11.75 12.88 1.46
C PHE A 35 -10.36 12.27 1.68
N LEU A 36 -9.95 12.19 2.95
CA LEU A 36 -8.96 11.24 3.43
C LEU A 36 -9.69 10.07 4.10
N VAL A 37 -9.44 8.84 3.67
CA VAL A 37 -10.15 7.65 4.17
C VAL A 37 -9.17 6.64 4.74
N PHE A 38 -9.35 6.30 6.02
CA PHE A 38 -8.73 5.12 6.64
C PHE A 38 -9.68 3.94 6.53
N ALA A 39 -9.25 2.88 5.87
CA ALA A 39 -10.02 1.67 5.69
C ALA A 39 -9.18 0.42 5.94
N CYS A 40 -9.85 -0.70 6.21
CA CYS A 40 -9.14 -1.93 6.45
C CYS A 40 -8.53 -2.43 5.13
N SER A 41 -7.37 -3.07 5.20
CA SER A 41 -6.78 -3.78 4.08
C SER A 41 -7.56 -5.04 3.68
N ASP A 42 -8.56 -5.48 4.48
CA ASP A 42 -9.49 -6.55 4.12
C ASP A 42 -10.07 -6.30 2.73
N SER A 43 -9.89 -7.28 1.86
CA SER A 43 -10.20 -7.17 0.43
C SER A 43 -11.67 -6.91 0.11
N ARG A 44 -12.58 -7.16 1.05
CA ARG A 44 -14.01 -6.91 0.88
C ARG A 44 -14.37 -5.46 1.18
N VAL A 45 -13.40 -4.68 1.66
CA VAL A 45 -13.57 -3.31 2.14
C VAL A 45 -12.85 -2.34 1.22
N SER A 46 -13.38 -2.14 0.01
CA SER A 46 -12.91 -1.10 -0.91
C SER A 46 -13.75 0.17 -0.70
N PRO A 47 -13.21 1.28 -0.16
CA PRO A 47 -13.99 2.49 0.04
C PRO A 47 -14.54 3.05 -1.26
N ALA A 48 -13.72 3.00 -2.32
CA ALA A 48 -14.15 3.43 -3.64
C ALA A 48 -15.39 2.69 -4.16
N HIS A 49 -15.52 1.39 -3.90
CA HIS A 49 -16.73 0.64 -4.24
C HIS A 49 -17.88 0.87 -3.27
N ILE A 50 -17.62 0.79 -1.96
CA ILE A 50 -18.67 0.82 -0.93
C ILE A 50 -19.34 2.20 -0.83
N LEU A 51 -18.55 3.26 -1.00
CA LEU A 51 -19.02 4.64 -0.96
C LEU A 51 -19.19 5.27 -2.34
N ASN A 52 -18.93 4.49 -3.41
CA ASN A 52 -19.03 4.93 -4.80
C ASN A 52 -18.16 6.16 -5.14
N PHE A 53 -16.98 6.29 -4.51
CA PHE A 53 -16.02 7.32 -4.88
C PHE A 53 -15.55 7.09 -6.32
N GLN A 54 -15.61 8.15 -7.11
CA GLN A 54 -14.98 8.19 -8.42
C GLN A 54 -13.47 8.42 -8.29
N PRO A 55 -12.66 8.01 -9.28
CA PRO A 55 -11.24 8.31 -9.31
C PRO A 55 -10.98 9.80 -9.10
N GLY A 56 -10.07 10.13 -8.20
CA GLY A 56 -9.76 11.51 -7.81
C GLY A 56 -10.41 11.97 -6.50
N GLU A 57 -11.54 11.39 -6.07
CA GLU A 57 -12.35 11.94 -4.97
C GLU A 57 -11.82 11.63 -3.56
N ALA A 58 -11.18 10.48 -3.36
CA ALA A 58 -10.72 10.01 -2.06
C ALA A 58 -9.24 9.61 -2.06
N PHE A 59 -8.47 10.18 -1.14
CA PHE A 59 -7.12 9.77 -0.80
C PHE A 59 -7.20 8.68 0.28
N GLU A 60 -6.73 7.48 0.01
CA GLU A 60 -6.99 6.31 0.88
C GLU A 60 -5.73 5.78 1.55
N ILE A 61 -5.86 5.49 2.84
CA ILE A 61 -4.90 4.74 3.64
C ILE A 61 -5.56 3.42 4.00
N ARG A 62 -4.97 2.32 3.55
CA ARG A 62 -5.45 0.96 3.84
C ARG A 62 -4.42 0.20 4.64
N ASN A 63 -4.80 -0.21 5.85
CA ASN A 63 -3.95 -0.98 6.77
C ASN A 63 -4.78 -2.00 7.57
N ILE A 64 -4.12 -2.84 8.38
CA ILE A 64 -4.82 -3.82 9.23
C ILE A 64 -5.73 -3.11 10.22
N ALA A 65 -7.02 -3.43 10.15
CA ALA A 65 -8.07 -2.92 11.02
C ALA A 65 -8.23 -1.39 11.02
N ASN A 66 -7.95 -0.73 9.88
CA ASN A 66 -8.19 0.71 9.66
C ASN A 66 -7.67 1.57 10.83
N MET A 67 -6.53 1.18 11.39
CA MET A 67 -5.96 1.77 12.59
C MET A 67 -5.26 3.08 12.25
N VAL A 68 -5.45 4.07 13.12
CA VAL A 68 -4.70 5.33 13.10
C VAL A 68 -3.79 5.32 14.34
N PRO A 69 -2.47 5.14 14.18
CA PRO A 69 -1.55 5.16 15.30
C PRO A 69 -1.52 6.56 15.94
N LEU A 70 -1.12 6.61 17.22
CA LEU A 70 -0.76 7.88 17.85
C LEU A 70 0.42 8.51 17.09
N PHE A 71 0.48 9.85 17.12
CA PHE A 71 1.58 10.57 16.52
C PHE A 71 2.92 10.14 17.15
N ASP A 72 3.81 9.63 16.31
CA ASP A 72 5.18 9.29 16.65
C ASP A 72 6.06 9.66 15.45
N LYS A 73 7.13 10.43 15.69
CA LYS A 73 8.04 10.86 14.62
C LYS A 73 8.96 9.74 14.12
N THR A 74 9.13 8.70 14.92
CA THR A 74 10.10 7.63 14.74
C THR A 74 9.42 6.30 14.39
N GLN A 75 8.13 6.15 14.70
CA GLN A 75 7.35 4.95 14.42
C GLN A 75 6.18 5.26 13.49
N HIS A 76 5.81 4.28 12.66
CA HIS A 76 4.65 4.37 11.77
C HIS A 76 4.69 5.55 10.78
N SER A 77 5.90 5.98 10.39
CA SER A 77 6.13 7.11 9.49
C SER A 77 5.36 7.00 8.17
N GLY A 78 5.09 5.79 7.67
CA GLY A 78 4.26 5.58 6.48
C GLY A 78 2.79 6.03 6.67
N THR A 79 2.18 5.75 7.82
CA THR A 79 0.83 6.25 8.11
C THR A 79 0.86 7.75 8.42
N GLY A 80 1.90 8.21 9.11
CA GLY A 80 2.14 9.64 9.37
C GLY A 80 2.26 10.46 8.08
N ALA A 81 3.10 10.04 7.12
CA ALA A 81 3.28 10.67 5.82
C ALA A 81 2.00 10.65 4.97
N ALA A 82 1.31 9.50 4.94
CA ALA A 82 0.06 9.36 4.19
C ALA A 82 -1.09 10.19 4.77
N MET A 83 -1.01 10.60 6.04
CA MET A 83 -1.93 11.56 6.65
C MET A 83 -1.46 13.02 6.45
N GLU A 84 -0.16 13.29 6.59
CA GLU A 84 0.43 14.63 6.43
C GLU A 84 0.22 15.19 5.01
N TYR A 85 0.45 14.39 3.98
CA TYR A 85 0.36 14.84 2.58
C TYR A 85 -1.04 15.33 2.17
N PRO A 86 -2.12 14.54 2.28
CA PRO A 86 -3.45 15.00 1.88
C PRO A 86 -3.94 16.20 2.72
N ILE A 87 -3.56 16.28 3.99
CA ILE A 87 -3.96 17.39 4.86
C ILE A 87 -3.21 18.67 4.51
N THR A 88 -1.88 18.60 4.37
CA THR A 88 -1.03 19.80 4.24
C THR A 88 -0.76 20.22 2.81
N LYS A 89 -0.84 19.30 1.84
CA LYS A 89 -0.56 19.55 0.42
C LYS A 89 -1.82 19.55 -0.44
N LEU A 90 -2.73 18.62 -0.20
CA LEU A 90 -3.95 18.50 -1.01
C LEU A 90 -5.16 19.22 -0.41
N ASN A 91 -5.08 19.66 0.86
CA ASN A 91 -6.15 20.36 1.58
C ASN A 91 -7.48 19.58 1.58
N VAL A 92 -7.44 18.27 1.86
CA VAL A 92 -8.65 17.45 2.03
C VAL A 92 -9.59 18.05 3.08
N GLU A 93 -10.89 18.04 2.79
CA GLU A 93 -11.91 18.70 3.61
C GLU A 93 -12.48 17.76 4.69
N ASN A 94 -12.43 16.45 4.44
CA ASN A 94 -13.08 15.43 5.27
C ASN A 94 -12.11 14.29 5.59
N ILE A 95 -12.12 13.80 6.83
CA ILE A 95 -11.39 12.59 7.25
C ILE A 95 -12.40 11.54 7.71
N LEU A 96 -12.35 10.35 7.12
CA LEU A 96 -13.24 9.24 7.43
C LEU A 96 -12.43 8.03 7.90
N VAL A 97 -12.88 7.37 8.97
CA VAL A 97 -12.35 6.08 9.43
C VAL A 97 -13.46 5.05 9.32
N ILE A 98 -13.30 4.07 8.45
CA ILE A 98 -14.32 3.06 8.14
C ILE A 98 -13.89 1.72 8.71
N GLY A 99 -14.60 1.29 9.75
CA GLY A 99 -14.56 -0.10 10.23
C GLY A 99 -15.47 -1.00 9.40
N HIS A 100 -15.27 -2.31 9.50
CA HIS A 100 -16.15 -3.30 8.91
C HIS A 100 -16.40 -4.45 9.89
N SER A 101 -17.55 -5.10 9.77
CA SER A 101 -17.79 -6.34 10.48
C SER A 101 -16.77 -7.39 10.03
N ARG A 102 -16.40 -8.28 10.95
CA ARG A 102 -15.51 -9.39 10.66
C ARG A 102 -14.11 -9.03 10.19
N CYS A 103 -13.55 -8.02 10.83
CA CYS A 103 -12.16 -7.63 10.65
C CYS A 103 -11.20 -8.63 11.31
N GLY A 104 -10.42 -9.34 10.49
CA GLY A 104 -9.36 -10.24 10.98
C GLY A 104 -8.28 -9.56 11.81
N GLY A 105 -8.06 -8.24 11.63
CA GLY A 105 -7.17 -7.46 12.50
C GLY A 105 -7.77 -7.20 13.89
N ILE A 106 -9.08 -7.00 13.98
CA ILE A 106 -9.77 -6.90 15.27
C ILE A 106 -9.85 -8.27 15.94
N GLU A 107 -10.07 -9.35 15.18
CA GLU A 107 -9.96 -10.72 15.69
C GLU A 107 -8.60 -10.98 16.33
N ALA A 108 -7.52 -10.61 15.63
CA ALA A 108 -6.16 -10.73 16.13
C ALA A 108 -5.97 -9.94 17.44
N LEU A 109 -6.47 -8.70 17.51
CA LEU A 109 -6.44 -7.87 18.72
C LEU A 109 -7.17 -8.53 19.90
N MET A 110 -8.39 -9.01 19.67
CA MET A 110 -9.24 -9.62 20.68
C MET A 110 -8.64 -10.93 21.21
N SER A 111 -7.90 -11.65 20.36
CA SER A 111 -7.22 -12.91 20.69
C SER A 111 -5.95 -12.77 21.52
N ILE A 112 -5.41 -11.57 21.67
CA ILE A 112 -4.24 -11.33 22.55
C ILE A 112 -4.68 -11.56 24.01
N GLU A 113 -4.02 -12.45 24.73
CA GLU A 113 -4.27 -12.63 26.17
C GLU A 113 -3.64 -11.46 26.95
N ASP A 114 -4.29 -11.02 28.03
CA ASP A 114 -3.87 -9.82 28.76
C ASP A 114 -2.50 -10.03 29.48
N ASP A 115 -2.11 -11.29 29.73
CA ASP A 115 -0.85 -11.71 30.37
C ASP A 115 0.10 -12.50 29.41
N ALA A 116 -0.07 -12.36 28.09
CA ALA A 116 0.70 -13.15 27.12
C ALA A 116 2.23 -12.90 27.20
N ALA A 117 3.00 -13.99 27.07
CA ALA A 117 4.45 -13.98 26.79
C ALA A 117 4.75 -13.22 25.46
N PRO A 118 6.01 -12.82 25.15
CA PRO A 118 6.28 -11.93 24.01
C PRO A 118 5.75 -12.47 22.67
N ASN A 119 5.42 -11.53 21.79
CA ASN A 119 4.46 -11.66 20.69
C ASN A 119 4.52 -12.98 19.88
N LYS A 120 3.35 -13.58 19.61
CA LYS A 120 3.24 -14.79 18.74
C LYS A 120 3.40 -14.46 17.25
N SER A 121 3.32 -13.19 16.87
CA SER A 121 3.55 -12.68 15.50
C SER A 121 4.64 -11.62 15.50
N ILE A 122 5.33 -11.45 14.36
CA ILE A 122 6.44 -10.50 14.26
C ILE A 122 5.94 -9.05 14.32
N PHE A 123 4.81 -8.75 13.69
CA PHE A 123 4.31 -7.38 13.53
C PHE A 123 2.84 -7.21 13.88
N ILE A 124 2.02 -8.23 13.60
CA ILE A 124 0.55 -8.11 13.68
C ILE A 124 0.11 -7.71 15.09
N GLU A 125 0.58 -8.42 16.12
CA GLU A 125 0.20 -8.17 17.52
C GLU A 125 0.58 -6.76 17.98
N ASP A 126 1.76 -6.26 17.63
CA ASP A 126 2.17 -4.89 18.01
C ASP A 126 1.36 -3.82 17.26
N TRP A 127 1.05 -4.04 15.98
CA TRP A 127 0.22 -3.13 15.22
C TRP A 127 -1.20 -3.06 15.77
N VAL A 128 -1.85 -4.21 15.97
CA VAL A 128 -3.26 -4.22 16.37
C VAL A 128 -3.46 -3.71 17.81
N LYS A 129 -2.42 -3.74 18.66
CA LYS A 129 -2.42 -3.13 20.00
C LYS A 129 -2.72 -1.63 20.00
N ILE A 130 -2.61 -0.92 18.87
CA ILE A 130 -3.15 0.45 18.72
C ILE A 130 -4.62 0.51 19.18
N GLY A 131 -5.40 -0.55 18.95
CA GLY A 131 -6.79 -0.67 19.35
C GLY A 131 -7.03 -1.15 20.79
N THR A 132 -6.01 -1.33 21.63
CA THR A 132 -6.15 -1.93 22.99
C THR A 132 -7.18 -1.23 23.86
N ALA A 133 -7.24 0.11 23.80
CA ALA A 133 -8.26 0.88 24.53
C ALA A 133 -9.68 0.49 24.12
N ALA A 134 -9.92 0.26 22.82
CA ALA A 134 -11.22 -0.18 22.31
C ALA A 134 -11.53 -1.62 22.73
N LYS A 135 -10.55 -2.54 22.66
CA LYS A 135 -10.69 -3.93 23.14
C LYS A 135 -11.12 -3.97 24.61
N ASN A 136 -10.45 -3.21 25.48
CA ASN A 136 -10.72 -3.22 26.93
C ASN A 136 -12.15 -2.74 27.23
N ARG A 137 -12.60 -1.68 26.54
CA ARG A 137 -13.98 -1.20 26.64
C ARG A 137 -15.00 -2.28 26.21
N ILE A 138 -14.77 -2.93 25.09
CA ILE A 138 -15.69 -3.97 24.57
C ILE A 138 -15.74 -5.20 25.49
N LYS A 139 -14.59 -5.66 26.02
CA LYS A 139 -14.56 -6.75 27.02
C LYS A 139 -15.37 -6.40 28.27
N GLN A 140 -15.35 -5.12 28.69
CA GLN A 140 -16.12 -4.66 29.85
C GLN A 140 -17.63 -4.58 29.57
N GLU A 141 -18.01 -4.11 28.39
CA GLU A 141 -19.41 -3.80 28.06
C GLU A 141 -20.19 -4.99 27.45
N PHE A 142 -19.51 -5.96 26.83
CA PHE A 142 -20.14 -6.99 25.99
C PHE A 142 -19.50 -8.39 26.11
N GLY A 143 -19.07 -8.79 27.31
CA GLY A 143 -18.39 -10.07 27.55
C GLY A 143 -19.17 -11.35 27.21
N ASP A 144 -20.45 -11.26 26.89
CA ASP A 144 -21.38 -12.39 26.76
C ASP A 144 -21.56 -12.95 25.31
N LEU A 145 -20.93 -12.37 24.27
CA LEU A 145 -21.09 -12.77 22.85
C LEU A 145 -20.04 -13.82 22.35
N SER A 146 -20.37 -14.56 21.28
CA SER A 146 -19.48 -15.60 20.71
C SER A 146 -18.36 -15.06 19.79
N PHE A 147 -17.23 -15.77 19.71
CA PHE A 147 -16.03 -15.38 18.92
C PHE A 147 -16.19 -15.59 17.40
N GLU A 148 -16.97 -16.58 16.98
CA GLU A 148 -17.03 -17.04 15.58
C GLU A 148 -18.05 -16.28 14.72
N GLU A 149 -19.11 -15.73 15.34
CA GLU A 149 -19.99 -14.74 14.68
C GLU A 149 -19.22 -13.50 14.20
N GLN A 150 -18.04 -13.29 14.78
CA GLN A 150 -17.21 -12.14 14.54
C GLN A 150 -16.25 -12.29 13.36
N CYS A 151 -16.04 -13.46 12.72
CA CYS A 151 -14.90 -13.60 11.78
C CYS A 151 -15.17 -14.65 10.68
N THR A 152 -15.20 -14.34 9.36
CA THR A 152 -15.11 -15.40 8.31
C THR A 152 -14.85 -14.93 6.84
N LEU A 153 -13.74 -15.46 6.24
CA LEU A 153 -13.36 -15.88 4.84
C LEU A 153 -13.42 -14.90 3.62
N CYS A 154 -12.56 -14.91 2.57
CA CYS A 154 -11.22 -15.49 2.22
C CYS A 154 -10.66 -14.76 0.94
N GLU A 155 -9.33 -14.62 0.76
CA GLU A 155 -8.68 -13.78 -0.29
C GLU A 155 -7.70 -14.49 -1.24
N LYS A 156 -7.31 -13.82 -2.36
CA LYS A 156 -6.41 -14.37 -3.41
C LYS A 156 -5.17 -13.51 -3.77
N PHE A 157 -5.15 -12.21 -3.48
CA PHE A 157 -4.06 -11.29 -3.85
C PHE A 157 -3.65 -10.37 -2.70
N LEU A 158 -2.36 -10.01 -2.62
CA LEU A 158 -1.86 -8.86 -1.88
C LEU A 158 -1.41 -7.79 -2.87
N VAL A 159 -1.92 -6.56 -2.75
CA VAL A 159 -1.62 -5.46 -3.67
C VAL A 159 -1.03 -4.28 -2.90
N PHE A 160 0.12 -3.80 -3.35
CA PHE A 160 0.69 -2.51 -2.96
C PHE A 160 0.38 -1.47 -4.02
N ALA A 161 -0.24 -0.37 -3.63
CA ALA A 161 -0.55 0.72 -4.54
C ALA A 161 -0.38 2.08 -3.86
N CYS A 162 -0.28 3.14 -4.66
CA CYS A 162 -0.09 4.47 -4.10
C CYS A 162 -1.39 4.92 -3.44
N SER A 163 -1.31 5.75 -2.41
CA SER A 163 -2.49 6.41 -1.81
C SER A 163 -3.14 7.47 -2.72
N ASP A 164 -2.48 7.84 -3.84
CA ASP A 164 -3.00 8.77 -4.85
C ASP A 164 -4.44 8.42 -5.26
N SER A 165 -5.34 9.39 -5.21
CA SER A 165 -6.78 9.16 -5.37
C SER A 165 -7.17 8.70 -6.79
N ARG A 166 -6.27 8.83 -7.77
CA ARG A 166 -6.52 8.50 -9.18
C ARG A 166 -6.27 7.04 -9.52
N VAL A 167 -5.65 6.28 -8.62
CA VAL A 167 -5.06 4.96 -8.92
C VAL A 167 -5.53 3.84 -7.98
N SER A 168 -6.77 3.93 -7.48
CA SER A 168 -7.37 2.86 -6.66
C SER A 168 -7.32 1.50 -7.40
N PRO A 169 -6.63 0.47 -6.87
CA PRO A 169 -6.47 -0.82 -7.56
C PRO A 169 -7.80 -1.50 -7.86
N ALA A 170 -8.76 -1.41 -6.92
CA ALA A 170 -10.09 -1.92 -7.12
C ALA A 170 -10.78 -1.34 -8.37
N HIS A 171 -10.61 -0.05 -8.63
CA HIS A 171 -11.13 0.59 -9.84
C HIS A 171 -10.29 0.27 -11.08
N VAL A 172 -8.96 0.35 -10.98
CA VAL A 172 -8.04 0.19 -12.12
C VAL A 172 -8.08 -1.24 -12.67
N LEU A 173 -8.12 -2.24 -11.78
CA LEU A 173 -8.09 -3.66 -12.14
C LEU A 173 -9.45 -4.35 -12.01
N ASN A 174 -10.51 -3.59 -11.69
CA ASN A 174 -11.86 -4.09 -11.45
C ASN A 174 -11.93 -5.24 -10.43
N PHE A 175 -11.10 -5.19 -9.38
CA PHE A 175 -11.18 -6.18 -8.31
C PHE A 175 -12.55 -6.09 -7.64
N GLN A 176 -13.20 -7.24 -7.54
CA GLN A 176 -14.41 -7.41 -6.77
C GLN A 176 -14.07 -7.51 -5.27
N PRO A 177 -15.01 -7.14 -4.37
CA PRO A 177 -14.84 -7.36 -2.94
C PRO A 177 -14.45 -8.81 -2.63
N GLY A 178 -13.34 -9.02 -1.93
CA GLY A 178 -12.81 -10.36 -1.63
C GLY A 178 -11.60 -10.78 -2.47
N GLU A 179 -11.33 -10.09 -3.60
CA GLU A 179 -10.30 -10.55 -4.54
C GLU A 179 -8.89 -10.09 -4.15
N ALA A 180 -8.72 -8.85 -3.67
CA ALA A 180 -7.42 -8.25 -3.40
C ALA A 180 -7.35 -7.57 -2.02
N PHE A 181 -6.40 -8.02 -1.21
CA PHE A 181 -5.99 -7.39 0.03
C PHE A 181 -5.04 -6.23 -0.28
N GLU A 182 -5.42 -4.99 0.03
CA GLU A 182 -4.68 -3.82 -0.45
C GLU A 182 -3.94 -3.07 0.67
N ILE A 183 -2.70 -2.70 0.40
CA ILE A 183 -1.91 -1.78 1.19
C ILE A 183 -1.67 -0.54 0.33
N ARG A 184 -2.15 0.61 0.81
CA ARG A 184 -2.01 1.89 0.10
C ARG A 184 -1.20 2.87 0.94
N ASN A 185 -0.08 3.35 0.40
CA ASN A 185 0.80 4.32 1.04
C ASN A 185 1.44 5.27 0.00
N ILE A 186 2.23 6.26 0.45
CA ILE A 186 2.89 7.22 -0.45
C ILE A 186 3.88 6.47 -1.35
N ALA A 187 3.68 6.60 -2.67
CA ALA A 187 4.51 5.99 -3.71
C ALA A 187 4.62 4.46 -3.66
N ASN A 188 3.59 3.76 -3.12
CA ASN A 188 3.48 2.30 -3.15
C ASN A 188 4.75 1.57 -2.69
N MET A 189 5.45 2.14 -1.71
CA MET A 189 6.75 1.67 -1.26
C MET A 189 6.62 0.61 -0.17
N VAL A 190 7.55 -0.34 -0.19
CA VAL A 190 7.79 -1.27 0.92
C VAL A 190 9.18 -0.98 1.46
N PRO A 191 9.34 -0.55 2.73
CA PRO A 191 10.65 -0.40 3.34
C PRO A 191 11.29 -1.77 3.56
N LEU A 192 12.60 -1.79 3.77
CA LEU A 192 13.30 -2.97 4.27
C LEU A 192 12.69 -3.45 5.59
N PHE A 193 12.83 -4.76 5.86
CA PHE A 193 12.36 -5.39 7.08
C PHE A 193 12.93 -4.67 8.31
N ASP A 194 12.04 -4.07 9.10
CA ASP A 194 12.35 -3.44 10.37
C ASP A 194 11.17 -3.63 11.34
N LYS A 195 11.43 -4.30 12.47
CA LYS A 195 10.43 -4.64 13.49
C LYS A 195 9.87 -3.43 14.25
N THR A 196 10.62 -2.34 14.32
CA THR A 196 10.28 -1.18 15.15
C THR A 196 9.76 -0.03 14.30
N GLN A 197 10.49 0.36 13.26
CA GLN A 197 10.19 1.57 12.48
C GLN A 197 9.01 1.39 11.52
N HIS A 198 8.86 0.19 10.96
CA HIS A 198 7.91 -0.10 9.87
C HIS A 198 6.94 -1.23 10.19
N SER A 199 6.61 -1.38 11.47
CA SER A 199 5.74 -2.44 11.97
C SER A 199 4.35 -2.49 11.30
N GLY A 200 3.80 -1.34 10.89
CA GLY A 200 2.53 -1.30 10.16
C GLY A 200 2.60 -1.95 8.78
N THR A 201 3.63 -1.67 7.99
CA THR A 201 3.84 -2.33 6.69
C THR A 201 4.14 -3.81 6.87
N GLY A 202 4.99 -4.16 7.86
CA GLY A 202 5.29 -5.54 8.21
C GLY A 202 4.03 -6.34 8.59
N ALA A 203 3.15 -5.79 9.43
CA ALA A 203 1.90 -6.41 9.87
C ALA A 203 0.92 -6.60 8.71
N ALA A 204 0.77 -5.56 7.89
CA ALA A 204 -0.11 -5.58 6.73
C ALA A 204 0.30 -6.62 5.69
N MET A 205 1.58 -6.99 5.62
CA MET A 205 2.06 -8.10 4.79
C MET A 205 2.02 -9.46 5.48
N GLU A 206 2.42 -9.54 6.74
CA GLU A 206 2.54 -10.80 7.48
C GLU A 206 1.19 -11.53 7.50
N TYR A 207 0.10 -10.80 7.70
CA TYR A 207 -1.25 -11.38 7.80
C TYR A 207 -1.71 -12.08 6.50
N PRO A 208 -1.80 -11.40 5.34
CA PRO A 208 -2.24 -12.04 4.10
C PRO A 208 -1.31 -13.18 3.66
N ILE A 209 -0.01 -13.09 3.94
CA ILE A 209 0.95 -14.11 3.50
C ILE A 209 0.92 -15.34 4.41
N THR A 210 0.83 -15.16 5.72
CA THR A 210 0.94 -16.28 6.69
C THR A 210 -0.42 -16.85 7.13
N LYS A 211 -1.48 -16.04 7.09
CA LYS A 211 -2.83 -16.43 7.52
C LYS A 211 -3.75 -16.68 6.33
N LEU A 212 -3.76 -15.76 5.36
CA LEU A 212 -4.63 -15.87 4.18
C LEU A 212 -4.00 -16.70 3.04
N ASN A 213 -2.70 -17.00 3.13
CA ASN A 213 -1.96 -17.79 2.14
C ASN A 213 -2.06 -17.25 0.72
N VAL A 214 -2.01 -15.93 0.54
CA VAL A 214 -1.98 -15.32 -0.80
C VAL A 214 -0.82 -15.88 -1.62
N GLU A 215 -1.06 -16.06 -2.93
CA GLU A 215 -0.08 -16.63 -3.86
C GLU A 215 0.61 -15.56 -4.72
N ASN A 216 0.14 -14.32 -4.64
CA ASN A 216 0.57 -13.23 -5.51
C ASN A 216 0.73 -11.92 -4.70
N ILE A 217 1.88 -11.28 -4.83
CA ILE A 217 2.07 -9.87 -4.46
C ILE A 217 2.21 -9.06 -5.74
N LEU A 218 1.37 -8.02 -5.90
CA LEU A 218 1.44 -7.06 -7.00
C LEU A 218 1.79 -5.68 -6.45
N VAL A 219 2.85 -5.07 -6.95
CA VAL A 219 3.24 -3.69 -6.63
C VAL A 219 2.94 -2.81 -7.83
N ILE A 220 2.05 -1.82 -7.68
CA ILE A 220 1.58 -0.95 -8.76
C ILE A 220 2.13 0.46 -8.55
N GLY A 221 3.16 0.82 -9.33
CA GLY A 221 3.56 2.21 -9.57
C GLY A 221 2.60 2.90 -10.54
N HIS A 222 2.71 4.22 -10.69
CA HIS A 222 1.83 4.95 -11.60
C HIS A 222 2.44 6.25 -12.11
N SER A 223 1.96 6.71 -13.27
CA SER A 223 2.35 7.99 -13.87
C SER A 223 2.09 9.18 -12.94
N ARG A 224 2.94 10.21 -13.00
CA ARG A 224 2.79 11.48 -12.26
C ARG A 224 2.61 11.25 -10.76
N CYS A 225 3.42 10.36 -10.19
CA CYS A 225 3.40 10.06 -8.77
C CYS A 225 4.05 11.18 -7.95
N GLY A 226 3.25 11.91 -7.17
CA GLY A 226 3.76 13.01 -6.33
C GLY A 226 4.78 12.57 -5.27
N GLY A 227 4.74 11.31 -4.81
CA GLY A 227 5.75 10.77 -3.90
C GLY A 227 7.10 10.50 -4.59
N ILE A 228 7.09 10.07 -5.86
CA ILE A 228 8.32 9.92 -6.66
C ILE A 228 8.88 11.28 -7.07
N GLU A 229 8.01 12.22 -7.44
CA GLU A 229 8.42 13.61 -7.67
C GLU A 229 9.12 14.18 -6.42
N ALA A 230 8.51 14.02 -5.23
CA ALA A 230 9.10 14.44 -3.97
C ALA A 230 10.47 13.79 -3.71
N LEU A 231 10.62 12.49 -3.99
CA LEU A 231 11.90 11.80 -3.92
C LEU A 231 12.94 12.42 -4.86
N MET A 232 12.58 12.62 -6.13
CA MET A 232 13.48 13.14 -7.16
C MET A 232 13.90 14.58 -6.89
N SER A 233 13.05 15.37 -6.22
CA SER A 233 13.33 16.75 -5.81
C SER A 233 14.19 16.90 -4.55
N ILE A 234 14.50 15.83 -3.82
CA ILE A 234 15.43 15.91 -2.68
C ILE A 234 16.83 16.26 -3.22
N GLU A 235 17.42 17.33 -2.71
CA GLU A 235 18.81 17.72 -3.00
C GLU A 235 19.77 16.89 -2.14
N ASP A 236 20.93 16.51 -2.69
CA ASP A 236 21.86 15.58 -2.04
C ASP A 236 22.62 16.22 -0.85
N ASP A 237 22.63 17.56 -0.75
CA ASP A 237 23.25 18.36 0.33
C ASP A 237 22.22 19.17 1.17
N ALA A 238 20.95 18.77 1.18
CA ALA A 238 19.89 19.57 1.79
C ALA A 238 20.04 19.75 3.33
N ALA A 239 19.71 20.97 3.78
CA ALA A 239 19.45 21.34 5.19
C ALA A 239 18.33 20.47 5.81
N PRO A 240 17.93 20.60 7.09
CA PRO A 240 17.02 19.64 7.72
C PRO A 240 15.71 19.51 6.91
N ASN A 241 15.15 18.30 6.93
CA ASN A 241 14.03 17.90 6.07
C ASN A 241 12.94 18.98 5.97
N LYS A 242 12.44 19.25 4.76
CA LYS A 242 11.38 20.26 4.53
C LYS A 242 9.98 19.77 4.93
N SER A 243 9.86 18.49 5.28
CA SER A 243 8.62 17.83 5.72
C SER A 243 8.86 16.98 6.96
N ILE A 244 7.81 16.71 7.73
CA ILE A 244 7.94 15.98 8.99
C ILE A 244 8.14 14.49 8.72
N PHE A 245 7.43 13.91 7.74
CA PHE A 245 7.52 12.48 7.42
C PHE A 245 7.78 12.17 5.94
N ILE A 246 7.35 13.04 5.02
CA ILE A 246 7.34 12.71 3.59
C ILE A 246 8.74 12.43 3.05
N GLU A 247 9.71 13.31 3.32
CA GLU A 247 11.09 13.15 2.83
C GLU A 247 11.77 11.90 3.40
N ASP A 248 11.57 11.60 4.68
CA ASP A 248 12.13 10.39 5.28
C ASP A 248 11.47 9.12 4.76
N TRP A 249 10.16 9.16 4.49
CA TRP A 249 9.46 8.03 3.89
C TRP A 249 9.94 7.76 2.45
N VAL A 250 9.95 8.78 1.59
CA VAL A 250 10.28 8.56 0.17
C VAL A 250 11.75 8.18 -0.05
N LYS A 251 12.64 8.44 0.93
CA LYS A 251 14.04 7.96 0.92
C LYS A 251 14.16 6.44 0.85
N ILE A 252 13.11 5.65 1.11
CA ILE A 252 13.06 4.22 0.78
C ILE A 252 13.43 3.97 -0.69
N GLY A 253 13.03 4.87 -1.59
CA GLY A 253 13.33 4.80 -3.03
C GLY A 253 14.70 5.39 -3.44
N THR A 254 15.58 5.77 -2.51
CA THR A 254 16.86 6.44 -2.84
C THR A 254 17.72 5.65 -3.83
N ALA A 255 17.71 4.31 -3.74
CA ALA A 255 18.42 3.47 -4.70
C ALA A 255 17.91 3.66 -6.14
N ALA A 256 16.59 3.79 -6.33
CA ALA A 256 15.98 4.08 -7.63
C ALA A 256 16.39 5.47 -8.13
N LYS A 257 16.25 6.51 -7.28
CA LYS A 257 16.69 7.88 -7.61
C LYS A 257 18.14 7.92 -8.07
N ASN A 258 19.05 7.31 -7.31
CA ASN A 258 20.48 7.35 -7.60
C ASN A 258 20.80 6.69 -8.93
N ARG A 259 20.19 5.53 -9.20
CA ARG A 259 20.35 4.82 -10.46
C ARG A 259 19.85 5.65 -11.64
N ILE A 260 18.65 6.24 -11.53
CA ILE A 260 18.09 7.06 -12.61
C ILE A 260 18.94 8.32 -12.85
N LYS A 261 19.40 9.01 -11.81
CA LYS A 261 20.31 10.16 -11.97
C LYS A 261 21.63 9.76 -12.62
N GLN A 262 22.16 8.58 -12.32
CA GLN A 262 23.42 8.10 -12.87
C GLN A 262 23.29 7.67 -14.34
N GLU A 263 22.26 6.92 -14.69
CA GLU A 263 22.08 6.34 -16.03
C GLU A 263 21.37 7.29 -17.01
N PHE A 264 20.53 8.20 -16.49
CA PHE A 264 19.63 9.05 -17.29
C PHE A 264 19.66 10.53 -16.87
N GLY A 265 20.79 11.00 -16.32
CA GLY A 265 20.93 12.37 -15.82
C GLY A 265 20.75 13.48 -16.86
N ASP A 266 20.92 13.16 -18.14
CA ASP A 266 20.75 14.10 -19.27
C ASP A 266 19.29 14.30 -19.68
N LEU A 267 18.36 13.45 -19.23
CA LEU A 267 16.93 13.58 -19.54
C LEU A 267 16.27 14.70 -18.74
N SER A 268 15.11 15.16 -19.20
CA SER A 268 14.32 16.14 -18.45
C SER A 268 13.86 15.57 -17.10
N PHE A 269 13.57 16.46 -16.14
CA PHE A 269 13.10 16.05 -14.82
C PHE A 269 11.84 15.17 -14.86
N GLU A 270 10.88 15.48 -15.75
CA GLU A 270 9.65 14.70 -15.92
C GLU A 270 9.94 13.28 -16.46
N GLU A 271 10.86 13.16 -17.42
CA GLU A 271 11.31 11.85 -17.94
C GLU A 271 12.03 11.04 -16.86
N GLN A 272 12.89 11.68 -16.07
CA GLN A 272 13.55 11.02 -14.94
C GLN A 272 12.54 10.53 -13.89
N CYS A 273 11.53 11.34 -13.56
CA CYS A 273 10.44 10.91 -12.66
C CYS A 273 9.71 9.68 -13.21
N THR A 274 9.37 9.67 -14.51
CA THR A 274 8.68 8.54 -15.15
C THR A 274 9.50 7.25 -15.09
N LEU A 275 10.81 7.34 -15.31
CA LEU A 275 11.71 6.19 -15.17
C LEU A 275 11.84 5.74 -13.70
N CYS A 276 11.90 6.71 -12.78
CA CYS A 276 12.01 6.45 -11.34
C CYS A 276 10.74 5.80 -10.77
N GLU A 277 9.55 6.09 -11.31
CA GLU A 277 8.31 5.40 -10.92
C GLU A 277 8.40 3.89 -11.14
N LYS A 278 8.97 3.46 -12.28
CA LYS A 278 9.18 2.04 -12.60
C LYS A 278 10.30 1.43 -11.76
N GLU A 279 11.41 2.14 -11.61
CA GLU A 279 12.55 1.64 -10.83
C GLU A 279 12.24 1.56 -9.32
N ALA A 280 11.40 2.46 -8.78
CA ALA A 280 10.92 2.38 -7.41
C ALA A 280 10.05 1.13 -7.15
N VAL A 281 9.30 0.66 -8.15
CA VAL A 281 8.60 -0.63 -8.08
C VAL A 281 9.62 -1.77 -7.99
N ASN A 282 10.71 -1.73 -8.76
CA ASN A 282 11.78 -2.74 -8.68
C ASN A 282 12.47 -2.75 -7.31
N VAL A 283 12.78 -1.58 -6.76
CA VAL A 283 13.31 -1.45 -5.39
C VAL A 283 12.33 -2.00 -4.36
N THR A 284 11.03 -1.74 -4.53
CA THR A 284 9.97 -2.27 -3.65
C THR A 284 9.90 -3.79 -3.71
N LEU A 285 9.97 -4.38 -4.92
CA LEU A 285 10.03 -5.83 -5.12
C LEU A 285 11.27 -6.45 -4.48
N ALA A 286 12.42 -5.77 -4.57
CA ALA A 286 13.63 -6.19 -3.86
C ALA A 286 13.43 -6.13 -2.34
N ASN A 287 12.92 -5.02 -1.80
CA ASN A 287 12.70 -4.86 -0.36
C ASN A 287 11.75 -5.94 0.21
N LEU A 288 10.74 -6.38 -0.55
CA LEU A 288 9.87 -7.49 -0.17
C LEU A 288 10.66 -8.78 0.16
N LEU A 289 11.77 -9.06 -0.52
CA LEU A 289 12.63 -10.21 -0.26
C LEU A 289 13.45 -10.08 1.04
N SER A 290 13.49 -8.91 1.68
CA SER A 290 14.07 -8.76 3.02
C SER A 290 13.19 -9.34 4.14
N TYR A 291 11.90 -9.57 3.87
CA TYR A 291 10.97 -10.15 4.84
C TYR A 291 11.05 -11.69 4.82
N PRO A 292 11.40 -12.35 5.94
CA PRO A 292 11.64 -13.80 5.95
C PRO A 292 10.47 -14.63 5.43
N PHE A 293 9.24 -14.27 5.80
CA PHE A 293 8.02 -14.97 5.37
C PHE A 293 7.67 -14.77 3.88
N VAL A 294 8.15 -13.69 3.25
CA VAL A 294 8.04 -13.49 1.80
C VAL A 294 9.07 -14.38 1.11
N ARG A 295 10.35 -14.24 1.49
CA ARG A 295 11.47 -14.95 0.87
C ARG A 295 11.25 -16.46 0.87
N GLU A 296 10.89 -17.03 2.02
CA GLU A 296 10.67 -18.47 2.16
C GLU A 296 9.60 -18.99 1.17
N ARG A 297 8.50 -18.25 0.97
CA ARG A 297 7.42 -18.68 0.07
C ARG A 297 7.78 -18.50 -1.39
N VAL A 298 8.53 -17.45 -1.73
CA VAL A 298 9.04 -17.22 -3.08
C VAL A 298 10.03 -18.32 -3.47
N GLU A 299 11.00 -18.64 -2.60
CA GLU A 299 11.98 -19.72 -2.82
C GLU A 299 11.31 -21.09 -3.02
N LYS A 300 10.18 -21.32 -2.32
CA LYS A 300 9.35 -22.53 -2.45
C LYS A 300 8.40 -22.51 -3.65
N GLY A 301 8.40 -21.44 -4.45
CA GLY A 301 7.48 -21.28 -5.60
C GLY A 301 6.01 -21.14 -5.21
N LYS A 302 5.72 -20.75 -3.96
CA LYS A 302 4.36 -20.59 -3.41
C LYS A 302 3.87 -19.14 -3.40
N LEU A 303 4.70 -18.19 -3.80
CA LEU A 303 4.40 -16.76 -3.83
C LEU A 303 5.12 -16.14 -5.02
N ALA A 304 4.38 -15.47 -5.90
CA ALA A 304 4.92 -14.73 -7.03
C ALA A 304 4.95 -13.23 -6.73
N LEU A 305 6.03 -12.55 -7.10
CA LEU A 305 6.20 -11.10 -6.95
C LEU A 305 6.12 -10.43 -8.32
N ARG A 306 5.18 -9.49 -8.48
CA ARG A 306 4.94 -8.79 -9.74
C ARG A 306 4.98 -7.28 -9.56
N GLY A 307 5.62 -6.61 -10.50
CA GLY A 307 5.65 -5.16 -10.60
C GLY A 307 4.75 -4.70 -11.73
N ALA A 308 4.11 -3.55 -11.56
CA ALA A 308 3.32 -2.93 -12.59
C ALA A 308 3.49 -1.42 -12.57
N HIS A 309 3.21 -0.79 -13.71
CA HIS A 309 3.15 0.66 -13.86
C HIS A 309 1.86 1.03 -14.59
N TYR A 310 1.00 1.80 -13.90
CA TYR A 310 -0.25 2.31 -14.44
C TYR A 310 -0.07 3.76 -14.91
N ASP A 311 -0.07 3.97 -16.22
CA ASP A 311 -0.05 5.30 -16.82
C ASP A 311 -1.49 5.77 -17.04
N PHE A 312 -1.99 6.59 -16.12
CA PHE A 312 -3.32 7.19 -16.26
C PHE A 312 -3.36 8.40 -17.19
N VAL A 313 -2.22 8.87 -17.68
CA VAL A 313 -2.17 9.94 -18.68
C VAL A 313 -2.51 9.36 -20.04
N ASN A 314 -1.91 8.22 -20.37
CA ASN A 314 -2.09 7.53 -21.66
C ASN A 314 -3.09 6.36 -21.59
N GLY A 315 -3.51 5.97 -20.38
CA GLY A 315 -4.43 4.86 -20.16
C GLY A 315 -3.82 3.49 -20.42
N THR A 316 -2.51 3.32 -20.16
CA THR A 316 -1.79 2.07 -20.33
C THR A 316 -1.40 1.47 -18.98
N PHE A 317 -1.18 0.16 -18.96
CA PHE A 317 -0.75 -0.55 -17.76
C PHE A 317 0.28 -1.62 -18.16
N GLU A 318 1.49 -1.47 -17.67
CA GLU A 318 2.60 -2.39 -17.91
C GLU A 318 2.75 -3.34 -16.70
N LEU A 319 3.05 -4.62 -16.94
CA LEU A 319 3.23 -5.64 -15.90
C LEU A 319 4.48 -6.47 -16.18
N TRP A 320 5.22 -6.79 -15.13
CA TRP A 320 6.36 -7.69 -15.15
C TRP A 320 6.41 -8.55 -13.90
N GLU A 321 7.11 -9.69 -13.99
CA GLU A 321 7.31 -10.61 -12.88
C GLU A 321 8.79 -10.65 -12.48
N LEU A 322 9.07 -10.65 -11.18
CA LEU A 322 10.43 -10.80 -10.68
C LEU A 322 10.81 -12.28 -10.67
N ASP A 323 11.71 -12.69 -11.57
CA ASP A 323 12.28 -14.03 -11.55
C ASP A 323 13.45 -14.13 -10.56
N VAL A 324 13.16 -14.68 -9.38
CA VAL A 324 14.14 -14.81 -8.29
C VAL A 324 15.23 -15.85 -8.59
N LYS A 325 15.05 -16.74 -9.58
CA LYS A 325 16.08 -17.72 -9.97
C LYS A 325 17.17 -17.12 -10.86
N THR A 326 16.86 -16.06 -11.60
CA THR A 326 17.79 -15.40 -12.54
C THR A 326 18.26 -14.04 -12.04
N THR A 327 17.56 -13.44 -11.08
CA THR A 327 17.94 -12.14 -10.50
C THR A 327 19.02 -12.32 -9.42
N THR A 328 20.28 -12.45 -9.82
CA THR A 328 21.46 -12.45 -8.93
C THR A 328 21.79 -11.08 -8.32
N ALA A 329 20.96 -10.05 -8.54
CA ALA A 329 21.34 -8.65 -8.39
C ALA A 329 20.85 -7.92 -7.13
N PHE A 330 20.18 -8.57 -6.19
CA PHE A 330 19.81 -7.96 -4.91
C PHE A 330 20.49 -8.66 -3.73
N THR A 331 21.81 -8.70 -3.74
CA THR A 331 22.59 -8.95 -2.53
C THR A 331 22.42 -7.76 -1.61
N PHE A 332 21.64 -7.93 -0.55
CA PHE A 332 21.58 -7.00 0.57
C PHE A 332 22.95 -6.97 1.26
N SER A 333 23.78 -6.00 0.90
CA SER A 333 24.95 -5.56 1.68
C SER A 333 24.67 -4.19 2.27
#